data_AF-Q4T1U1-F1
#
_entry.id   AF-Q4T1U1-F1
#
_cell.length_a   1.000
_cell.length_b   1.000
_cell.length_c   1.000
_cell.angle_alpha   90.00
_cell.angle_beta   90.00
_cell.angle_gamma   90.00
#
_symmetry.space_group_name_H-M   'P 1'
#
loop_
_entity.id
_entity.type
_entity.pdbx_description
1 polymer ?
#
loop_
_entity_poly.entity_id
_entity_poly.type
_entity_poly.pdbx_seq_one_letter_code
_entity_poly.pdbx_strand_id
1 'polypeptide(L)'
;MTQAGTSQPEGGARGRWKALKAESRSWVEQTEDLLWSLQDRIQQVHSRRQKVSELIQDLDHRKQQSVQLREARAEEGRRQLTERQQVGDKLQVQLSVLQELMQCHLLSIDQSELSVELRPRPPCSDQTSELDPLRLSVSWSQGDHFQLQVPAIS
;
A
#
# COMPACT_ATOMS: atom_id res chain seq x y z
N MET A 1 87.01 4.27 38.99
CA MET A 1 86.60 3.65 40.28
C MET A 1 86.22 4.78 41.21
N THR A 2 85.01 5.00 41.70
CA THR A 2 83.74 4.25 41.80
C THR A 2 82.72 5.32 42.26
N GLN A 3 81.63 5.58 41.52
CA GLN A 3 80.23 5.26 41.89
C GLN A 3 79.82 5.73 43.31
N ALA A 4 78.63 6.24 43.63
CA ALA A 4 77.40 6.59 42.91
C ALA A 4 76.47 7.26 43.95
N GLY A 5 75.52 8.08 43.48
CA GLY A 5 74.22 8.33 44.15
C GLY A 5 74.26 9.25 45.38
N THR A 6 73.23 10.02 45.70
CA THR A 6 71.86 10.09 45.21
C THR A 6 71.33 11.51 45.45
N SER A 7 70.68 12.09 44.45
CA SER A 7 70.04 13.40 44.53
C SER A 7 68.88 13.34 45.51
N GLN A 8 69.07 13.86 46.72
CA GLN A 8 68.05 13.92 47.76
C GLN A 8 67.11 15.12 47.49
N PRO A 9 65.79 14.93 47.38
CA PRO A 9 64.89 16.05 47.14
C PRO A 9 64.78 16.89 48.42
N GLU A 10 65.07 18.18 48.29
CA GLU A 10 65.25 19.19 49.35
C GLU A 10 63.95 19.59 50.09
N GLY A 11 62.98 18.68 50.21
CA GLY A 11 61.70 18.93 50.88
C GLY A 11 61.42 17.87 51.94
N GLY A 12 61.65 18.19 53.21
CA GLY A 12 61.31 17.32 54.34
C GLY A 12 59.83 16.92 54.41
N ALA A 13 59.41 16.24 55.49
CA ALA A 13 58.05 15.72 55.67
C ALA A 13 56.91 16.71 55.31
N ARG A 14 57.11 18.00 55.57
CA ARG A 14 56.19 19.10 55.19
C ARG A 14 55.99 19.24 53.68
N GLY A 15 57.05 19.13 52.87
CA GLY A 15 56.97 19.25 51.42
C GLY A 15 56.17 18.10 50.81
N ARG A 16 56.45 16.88 51.26
CA ARG A 16 55.70 15.67 50.86
C ARG A 16 54.22 15.75 51.23
N TRP A 17 53.89 16.24 52.43
CA TRP A 17 52.50 16.46 52.85
C TRP A 17 51.77 17.50 52.00
N LYS A 18 52.45 18.58 51.59
CA LYS A 18 51.86 19.57 50.68
C LYS A 18 51.60 19.02 49.29
N ALA A 19 52.55 18.25 48.74
CA ALA A 19 52.39 17.58 47.45
C ALA A 19 51.19 16.62 47.48
N LEU A 20 51.11 15.77 48.50
CA LEU A 20 49.99 14.84 48.68
C LEU A 20 48.65 15.57 48.83
N LYS A 21 48.60 16.70 49.55
CA LYS A 21 47.38 17.52 49.64
C LYS A 21 46.96 18.12 48.31
N ALA A 22 47.92 18.58 47.49
CA ALA A 22 47.63 19.12 46.18
C ALA A 22 47.11 18.02 45.24
N GLU A 23 47.74 16.85 45.27
CA GLU A 23 47.29 15.66 44.53
C GLU A 23 45.89 15.22 44.97
N SER A 24 45.62 15.15 46.27
CA SER A 24 44.29 14.81 46.80
C SER A 24 43.22 15.80 46.35
N ARG A 25 43.50 17.11 46.31
CA ARG A 25 42.55 18.11 45.77
C ARG A 25 42.31 17.93 44.28
N SER A 26 43.37 17.74 43.50
CA SER A 26 43.25 17.52 42.06
C SER A 26 42.46 16.25 41.75
N TRP A 27 42.64 15.19 42.52
CA TRP A 27 41.86 13.97 42.37
C TRP A 27 40.38 14.20 42.68
N VAL A 28 40.06 14.98 43.72
CA VAL A 28 38.67 15.36 44.04
C VAL A 28 38.04 16.14 42.89
N GLU A 29 38.72 17.16 42.37
CA GLU A 29 38.24 17.95 41.22
C GLU A 29 37.99 17.04 40.00
N GLN A 30 38.93 16.15 39.69
CA GLN A 30 38.77 15.18 38.58
C GLN A 30 37.58 14.24 38.78
N THR A 31 37.36 13.77 40.01
CA THR A 31 36.20 12.92 40.31
C THR A 31 34.89 13.69 40.23
N GLU A 32 34.85 14.96 40.64
CA GLU A 32 33.66 15.82 40.53
C GLU A 32 33.31 16.10 39.07
N ASP A 33 34.31 16.42 38.23
CA ASP A 33 34.12 16.61 36.79
C ASP A 33 33.57 15.34 36.11
N LEU A 34 34.12 14.18 36.50
CA LEU A 34 33.64 12.88 35.99
C LEU A 34 32.19 12.61 36.44
N LEU A 35 31.85 12.91 37.70
CA LEU A 35 30.49 12.75 38.21
C LEU A 35 29.50 13.64 37.44
N TRP A 36 29.85 14.90 37.18
CA TRP A 36 29.03 15.79 36.36
C TRP A 36 28.85 15.27 34.93
N SER A 37 29.93 14.81 34.29
CA SER A 37 29.85 14.24 32.94
C SER A 37 29.00 12.97 32.88
N LEU A 38 29.12 12.08 33.88
CA LEU A 38 28.29 10.88 33.96
C LEU A 38 26.82 11.24 34.18
N GLN A 39 26.52 12.24 35.00
CA GLN A 39 25.16 12.69 35.25
C GLN A 39 24.51 13.26 33.98
N ASP A 40 25.21 14.13 33.25
CA ASP A 40 24.74 14.64 31.96
C ASP A 40 24.49 13.50 30.96
N ARG A 41 25.42 12.54 30.88
CA ARG A 41 25.27 11.40 29.98
C ARG A 41 24.10 10.50 30.35
N ILE A 42 23.83 10.31 31.64
CA ILE A 42 22.64 9.59 32.11
C ILE A 42 21.38 10.34 31.66
N GLN A 43 21.31 11.65 31.84
CA GLN A 43 20.15 12.44 31.40
C GLN A 43 19.96 12.34 29.88
N GLN A 44 21.03 12.44 29.10
CA GLN A 44 20.97 12.28 27.64
C GLN A 44 20.44 10.90 27.24
N VAL A 45 20.88 9.83 27.91
CA VAL A 45 20.36 8.48 27.66
C VAL A 45 18.87 8.39 27.96
N HIS A 46 18.40 9.03 29.04
CA HIS A 46 16.97 9.06 29.37
C HIS A 46 16.15 9.80 28.30
N SER A 47 16.57 11.00 27.89
CA SER A 47 15.89 11.76 26.84
C SER A 47 15.84 11.00 25.51
N ARG A 48 16.94 10.34 25.13
CA ARG A 48 16.99 9.50 23.93
C ARG A 48 16.06 8.31 24.03
N ARG A 49 16.00 7.63 25.18
CA ARG A 49 15.08 6.51 25.42
C ARG A 49 13.63 6.96 25.28
N GLN A 50 13.26 8.09 25.89
CA GLN A 50 11.92 8.66 25.76
C GLN A 50 11.58 8.94 24.30
N LYS A 51 12.48 9.59 23.55
CA LYS A 51 12.25 9.87 22.13
C LYS A 51 12.04 8.60 21.31
N VAL A 52 12.82 7.56 21.57
CA VAL A 52 12.66 6.26 20.91
C VAL A 52 11.31 5.63 21.25
N SER A 53 10.87 5.69 22.52
CA SER A 53 9.55 5.20 22.92
C SER A 53 8.41 5.93 22.21
N GLU A 54 8.48 7.25 22.08
CA GLU A 54 7.51 8.04 21.31
C GLU A 54 7.47 7.62 19.83
N LEU A 55 8.63 7.45 19.20
CA LEU A 55 8.71 7.06 17.80
C LEU A 55 8.19 5.64 17.55
N ILE A 56 8.40 4.72 18.49
CA ILE A 56 7.85 3.35 18.41
C ILE A 56 6.31 3.41 18.46
N GLN A 57 5.73 4.17 19.38
CA GLN A 57 4.27 4.31 19.48
C GLN A 57 3.67 4.92 18.20
N ASP A 58 4.31 5.96 17.66
CA ASP A 58 3.91 6.60 16.40
C ASP A 58 4.02 5.65 15.20
N LEU A 59 5.09 4.85 15.13
CA LEU A 59 5.24 3.80 14.11
C LEU A 59 4.16 2.72 14.23
N ASP A 60 3.85 2.26 15.44
CA ASP A 60 2.81 1.26 15.68
C ASP A 60 1.42 1.80 15.27
N HIS A 61 1.13 3.06 15.59
CA HIS A 61 -0.11 3.70 15.19
C HIS A 61 -0.23 3.80 13.66
N ARG A 62 0.82 4.28 12.97
CA ARG A 62 0.84 4.33 11.50
C ARG A 62 0.71 2.96 10.87
N LYS A 63 1.35 1.94 11.44
CA LYS A 63 1.25 0.56 10.96
C LYS A 63 -0.19 0.06 11.05
N GLN A 64 -0.87 0.29 12.17
CA GLN A 64 -2.28 -0.08 12.35
C GLN A 64 -3.18 0.66 11.34
N GLN A 65 -3.00 1.96 11.17
CA GLN A 65 -3.75 2.74 10.19
C GLN A 65 -3.55 2.23 8.75
N SER A 66 -2.32 1.88 8.38
CA SER A 66 -2.02 1.32 7.06
C SER A 66 -2.72 -0.04 6.83
N VAL A 67 -2.78 -0.88 7.86
CA VAL A 67 -3.51 -2.17 7.79
C VAL A 67 -5.00 -1.92 7.58
N GLN A 68 -5.62 -1.05 8.37
CA GLN A 68 -7.04 -0.72 8.25
C GLN A 68 -7.41 -0.16 6.87
N LEU A 69 -6.60 0.75 6.32
CA LEU A 69 -6.81 1.29 4.98
C LEU A 69 -6.70 0.21 3.90
N ARG A 70 -5.76 -0.73 4.06
CA ARG A 70 -5.59 -1.85 3.13
C ARG A 70 -6.80 -2.79 3.17
N GLU A 71 -7.30 -3.10 4.36
CA GLU A 71 -8.49 -3.93 4.56
C GLU A 71 -9.73 -3.27 3.97
N ALA A 72 -9.99 -2.00 4.30
CA ALA A 72 -11.12 -1.26 3.75
C ALA A 72 -11.08 -1.21 2.21
N ARG A 73 -9.90 -0.99 1.62
CA ARG A 73 -9.74 -1.01 0.15
C ARG A 73 -9.99 -2.39 -0.44
N ALA A 74 -9.56 -3.46 0.24
CA ALA A 74 -9.80 -4.82 -0.21
C ALA A 74 -11.28 -5.19 -0.14
N GLU A 75 -11.97 -4.79 0.93
CA GLU A 75 -13.42 -4.98 1.08
C GLU A 75 -14.22 -4.25 0.00
N GLU A 76 -13.86 -3.00 -0.28
CA GLU A 76 -14.48 -2.22 -1.34
C GLU A 76 -14.25 -2.85 -2.71
N GLY A 77 -13.01 -3.29 -3.01
CA GLY A 77 -12.71 -4.01 -4.24
C GLY A 77 -13.51 -5.31 -4.38
N ARG A 78 -13.70 -6.05 -3.29
CA ARG A 78 -14.51 -7.28 -3.28
C ARG A 78 -16.00 -6.96 -3.50
N ARG A 79 -16.51 -5.88 -2.91
CA ARG A 79 -17.89 -5.42 -3.10
C ARG A 79 -18.14 -5.10 -4.57
N GLN A 80 -17.28 -4.28 -5.18
CA GLN A 80 -17.39 -3.91 -6.59
C GLN A 80 -17.32 -5.13 -7.53
N LEU A 81 -16.41 -6.07 -7.24
CA LEU A 81 -16.32 -7.31 -8.02
C LEU A 81 -17.61 -8.13 -7.91
N THR A 82 -18.20 -8.20 -6.72
CA THR A 82 -19.47 -8.91 -6.49
C THR A 82 -20.62 -8.24 -7.25
N GLU A 83 -20.72 -6.91 -7.21
CA GLU A 83 -21.74 -6.17 -7.96
C GLU A 83 -21.59 -6.39 -9.47
N ARG A 84 -20.37 -6.30 -10.00
CA ARG A 84 -20.08 -6.59 -11.40
C ARG A 84 -20.45 -8.02 -11.78
N GLN A 85 -20.11 -8.99 -10.93
CA GLN A 85 -20.46 -10.38 -11.15
C GLN A 85 -21.97 -10.57 -11.20
N GLN A 86 -22.72 -9.98 -10.26
CA GLN A 86 -24.18 -10.09 -10.24
C GLN A 86 -24.84 -9.52 -11.50
N VAL A 87 -24.33 -8.39 -12.02
CA VAL A 87 -24.82 -7.83 -13.29
C VAL A 87 -24.48 -8.78 -14.44
N GLY A 88 -23.26 -9.33 -14.47
CA GLY A 88 -22.85 -10.34 -15.44
C GLY A 88 -23.75 -11.58 -15.41
N ASP A 89 -24.03 -12.13 -14.23
CA ASP A 89 -24.89 -13.30 -14.04
C ASP A 89 -26.32 -13.03 -14.52
N LYS A 90 -26.87 -11.86 -14.20
CA LYS A 90 -28.21 -11.45 -14.66
C LYS A 90 -28.27 -11.34 -16.18
N LEU A 91 -27.28 -10.69 -16.79
CA LEU A 91 -27.18 -10.58 -18.25
C LEU A 91 -27.00 -11.95 -18.89
N GLN A 92 -26.20 -12.82 -18.30
CA GLN A 92 -25.99 -14.18 -18.80
C GLN A 92 -27.28 -14.99 -18.78
N VAL A 93 -28.08 -14.91 -17.71
CA VAL A 93 -29.41 -15.57 -17.66
C VAL A 93 -30.32 -15.04 -18.77
N GLN A 94 -30.36 -13.73 -18.98
CA GLN A 94 -31.14 -13.12 -20.07
C GLN A 94 -30.65 -13.56 -21.45
N LEU A 95 -29.33 -13.60 -21.66
CA LEU A 95 -28.73 -14.09 -22.89
C LEU A 95 -29.06 -15.56 -23.15
N SER A 96 -29.06 -16.41 -22.12
CA SER A 96 -29.46 -17.82 -22.26
C SER A 96 -30.90 -17.94 -22.74
N VAL A 97 -31.84 -17.19 -22.16
CA VAL A 97 -33.24 -17.16 -22.60
C VAL A 97 -33.36 -16.66 -24.04
N LEU A 98 -32.66 -15.59 -24.40
CA LEU A 98 -32.65 -15.08 -25.78
C LEU A 98 -32.05 -16.09 -26.76
N GLN A 99 -31.03 -16.84 -26.35
CA GLN A 99 -30.43 -17.90 -27.18
C GLN A 99 -31.38 -19.07 -27.40
N GLU A 100 -32.28 -19.39 -26.46
CA GLU A 100 -33.31 -20.40 -26.69
C GLU A 100 -34.35 -19.93 -27.71
N LEU A 101 -34.68 -18.64 -27.69
CA LEU A 101 -35.73 -18.04 -28.53
C LEU A 101 -35.23 -17.54 -29.89
N MET A 102 -33.93 -17.30 -30.06
CA MET A 102 -33.37 -16.67 -31.26
C MET A 102 -32.00 -17.26 -31.64
N GLN A 103 -31.72 -17.33 -32.95
CA GLN A 103 -30.38 -17.55 -33.51
C GLN A 103 -29.81 -16.19 -33.91
N CYS A 104 -28.59 -15.89 -33.48
CA CYS A 104 -27.87 -14.71 -33.88
C CYS A 104 -26.67 -15.13 -34.73
N HIS A 105 -26.58 -14.62 -35.95
CA HIS A 105 -25.45 -14.86 -36.84
C HIS A 105 -24.67 -13.55 -37.02
N LEU A 106 -23.38 -13.60 -36.75
CA LEU A 106 -22.48 -12.51 -37.13
C LEU A 106 -22.32 -12.53 -38.65
N LEU A 107 -22.66 -11.42 -39.31
CA LEU A 107 -22.48 -11.26 -40.76
C LEU A 107 -21.12 -10.64 -41.07
N SER A 108 -20.78 -9.55 -40.39
CA SER A 108 -19.48 -8.87 -40.52
C SER A 108 -19.11 -8.11 -39.25
N ILE A 109 -17.81 -7.97 -39.02
CA ILE A 109 -17.26 -7.10 -37.98
C ILE A 109 -16.06 -6.35 -38.55
N ASP A 110 -16.17 -5.02 -38.53
CA ASP A 110 -15.16 -4.09 -39.03
C ASP A 110 -14.71 -3.13 -37.90
N GLN A 111 -13.85 -2.16 -38.21
CA GLN A 111 -13.31 -1.22 -37.21
C GLN A 111 -14.36 -0.26 -36.63
N SER A 112 -15.50 -0.09 -37.30
CA SER A 112 -16.53 0.90 -36.94
C SER A 112 -17.95 0.42 -37.23
N GLU A 113 -18.12 -0.87 -37.56
CA GLU A 113 -19.41 -1.45 -37.91
C GLU A 113 -19.50 -2.93 -37.51
N LEU A 114 -20.66 -3.34 -37.00
CA LEU A 114 -21.02 -4.71 -36.66
C LEU A 114 -22.37 -5.04 -37.31
N SER A 115 -22.39 -6.00 -38.23
CA SER A 115 -23.63 -6.49 -38.84
C SER A 115 -24.00 -7.86 -38.31
N VAL A 116 -25.23 -8.03 -37.86
CA VAL A 116 -25.78 -9.30 -37.33
C VAL A 116 -27.13 -9.62 -37.95
N GLU A 117 -27.43 -10.90 -38.06
CA GLU A 117 -28.73 -11.42 -38.47
C GLU A 117 -29.38 -12.14 -37.29
N LEU A 118 -30.63 -11.79 -37.01
CA LEU A 118 -31.44 -12.33 -35.93
C LEU A 118 -32.59 -13.16 -36.52
N ARG A 119 -32.65 -14.44 -36.16
CA ARG A 119 -33.72 -15.37 -36.56
C ARG A 119 -34.49 -15.90 -35.34
N PRO A 120 -35.80 -15.67 -35.24
CA PRO A 120 -36.62 -16.29 -34.20
C PRO A 120 -36.61 -17.82 -34.34
N ARG A 121 -36.53 -18.54 -33.22
CA ARG A 121 -36.76 -19.98 -33.12
C ARG A 121 -38.15 -20.19 -32.49
N PRO A 122 -39.18 -20.56 -33.26
CA PRO A 122 -40.48 -20.83 -32.68
C PRO A 122 -40.39 -22.07 -31.76
N PRO A 123 -40.89 -22.00 -30.51
CA PRO A 123 -40.77 -23.09 -29.54
C PRO A 123 -41.76 -24.24 -29.75
N CYS A 124 -42.72 -24.13 -30.70
CA CYS A 124 -43.76 -25.14 -30.92
C CYS A 124 -43.94 -25.45 -32.42
N SER A 125 -44.06 -26.72 -32.75
CA SER A 125 -43.98 -27.31 -34.11
C SER A 125 -45.24 -27.22 -34.97
N ASP A 126 -46.25 -26.47 -34.56
CA ASP A 126 -47.54 -26.46 -35.25
C ASP A 126 -47.72 -25.15 -36.03
N GLN A 127 -47.08 -25.13 -37.21
CA GLN A 127 -47.35 -24.25 -38.36
C GLN A 127 -47.62 -22.77 -38.05
N THR A 128 -46.61 -21.91 -38.19
CA THR A 128 -46.85 -20.51 -38.59
C THR A 128 -45.56 -19.92 -39.17
N SER A 129 -45.65 -19.51 -40.45
CA SER A 129 -44.68 -18.79 -41.30
C SER A 129 -43.25 -18.63 -40.75
N GLU A 130 -42.25 -19.15 -41.46
CA GLU A 130 -40.83 -18.73 -41.27
C GLU A 130 -40.78 -17.20 -41.30
N LEU A 131 -40.60 -16.57 -40.13
CA LEU A 131 -40.44 -15.13 -40.04
C LEU A 131 -39.13 -14.75 -40.74
N ASP A 132 -39.17 -13.70 -41.55
CA ASP A 132 -37.98 -13.22 -42.24
C ASP A 132 -36.88 -12.83 -41.23
N PRO A 133 -35.62 -13.18 -41.51
CA PRO A 133 -34.49 -12.81 -40.65
C PRO A 133 -34.36 -11.30 -40.53
N LEU A 134 -34.24 -10.79 -39.31
CA LEU A 134 -33.99 -9.37 -39.05
C LEU A 134 -32.49 -9.10 -39.10
N ARG A 135 -32.04 -8.33 -40.10
CA ARG A 135 -30.66 -7.86 -40.16
C ARG A 135 -30.51 -6.54 -39.43
N LEU A 136 -29.45 -6.41 -38.65
CA LEU A 136 -29.12 -5.20 -37.91
C LEU A 136 -27.69 -4.82 -38.27
N SER A 137 -27.45 -3.53 -38.50
CA SER A 137 -26.09 -2.98 -38.51
C SER A 137 -25.96 -1.96 -37.38
N VAL A 138 -24.91 -2.10 -36.59
CA VAL A 138 -24.51 -1.15 -35.55
C VAL A 138 -23.21 -0.51 -36.00
N SER A 139 -23.21 0.81 -36.16
CA SER A 139 -21.98 1.57 -36.43
C SER A 139 -21.62 2.44 -35.24
N TRP A 140 -20.32 2.67 -35.04
CA TRP A 140 -19.80 3.52 -33.95
C TRP A 140 -18.68 4.42 -34.45
N SER A 141 -18.51 5.56 -33.79
CA SER A 141 -17.39 6.47 -34.04
C SER A 141 -16.65 6.83 -32.75
N GLN A 142 -15.55 7.58 -32.87
CA GLN A 142 -14.72 7.98 -31.71
C GLN A 142 -15.46 8.83 -30.66
N GLY A 143 -16.66 9.32 -30.94
CA GLY A 143 -17.43 10.15 -30.01
C GLY A 143 -18.41 9.37 -29.11
N ASP A 144 -18.14 8.10 -28.78
CA ASP A 144 -18.95 7.22 -27.92
C ASP A 144 -20.45 7.11 -28.30
N HIS A 145 -20.77 7.33 -29.57
CA HIS A 145 -22.12 7.18 -30.09
C HIS A 145 -22.23 5.96 -30.99
N PHE A 146 -23.33 5.23 -30.81
CA PHE A 146 -23.70 4.07 -31.59
C PHE A 146 -24.96 4.40 -32.41
N GLN A 147 -24.95 4.08 -33.70
CA GLN A 147 -26.13 4.16 -34.56
C GLN A 147 -26.58 2.75 -34.92
N LEU A 148 -27.86 2.44 -34.64
CA LEU A 148 -28.49 1.18 -35.02
C LEU A 148 -29.32 1.39 -36.29
N GLN A 149 -29.03 0.60 -37.32
CA GLN A 149 -29.76 0.59 -38.58
C GLN A 149 -30.48 -0.75 -38.75
N VAL A 150 -31.75 -0.67 -39.16
CA VAL A 150 -32.59 -1.81 -39.51
C VAL A 150 -33.01 -1.61 -40.97
N PRO A 151 -32.72 -2.55 -41.89
CA PRO A 151 -33.17 -2.44 -43.27
C PRO A 151 -34.71 -2.42 -43.30
N ALA A 152 -35.27 -1.57 -44.17
CA ALA A 152 -36.71 -1.53 -44.39
C ALA A 152 -37.18 -2.89 -44.94
N ILE A 153 -38.22 -3.45 -44.32
CA ILE A 153 -38.89 -4.67 -44.77
C ILE A 153 -39.69 -4.27 -46.02
N SER A 154 -39.31 -4.79 -47.20
CA SER A 154 -39.97 -4.55 -48.49
C SER A 154 -40.91 -5.68 -48.87
#